data_AF-A0A382Q4V8-F1
#
_entry.id   AF-A0A382Q4V8-F1
#
_cell.length_a   1.000
_cell.length_b   1.000
_cell.length_c   1.000
_cell.angle_alpha   90.00
_cell.angle_beta   90.00
_cell.angle_gamma   90.00
#
_symmetry.space_group_name_H-M   'P 1'
#
loop_
_entity.id
_entity.type
_entity.pdbx_description
1 polymer ?
#
loop_
_entity_poly.entity_id
_entity_poly.type
_entity_poly.pdbx_seq_one_letter_code
_entity_poly.pdbx_strand_id
1 'polypeptide(L)' 'WLHMFRVFMTGSYKPPREFNWAIGVILLLLTLLLSFTGYLLPWDQLAIWAIAVG' A
#
# COMPACT_ATOMS: atom_id res chain seq x y z
N TRP A 1 4.53 6.34 1.77
CA TRP A 1 4.98 6.60 0.38
C TRP A 1 6.41 7.14 0.31
N LEU A 2 6.79 8.21 1.04
CA LEU A 2 8.17 8.76 1.04
C LEU A 2 9.25 7.72 1.31
N HIS A 3 8.97 6.77 2.21
CA HIS A 3 9.88 5.68 2.54
C HIS A 3 10.22 4.80 1.32
N MET A 4 9.21 4.37 0.56
CA MET A 4 9.39 3.54 -0.64
C MET A 4 10.07 4.32 -1.77
N PHE A 5 9.70 5.59 -1.94
CA PHE A 5 10.28 6.48 -2.95
C PHE A 5 11.79 6.68 -2.73
N ARG A 6 12.22 6.87 -1.49
CA ARG A 6 13.64 6.96 -1.12
C ARG A 6 14.39 5.68 -1.48
N VAL A 7 13.87 4.51 -1.09
CA VAL A 7 14.51 3.20 -1.33
C VAL A 7 14.67 2.91 -2.83
N PHE A 8 13.68 3.33 -3.63
CA PHE A 8 13.73 3.26 -5.09
C PHE A 8 14.80 4.17 -5.68
N MET A 9 14.83 5.46 -5.29
CA MET A 9 15.82 6.43 -5.78
C MET A 9 17.26 6.08 -5.39
N THR A 10 17.47 5.57 -4.18
CA THR A 10 18.82 5.20 -3.69
C THR A 10 19.26 3.81 -4.15
N GLY A 11 18.47 3.11 -4.98
CA GLY A 11 18.80 1.78 -5.47
C GLY A 11 19.01 0.74 -4.35
N SER A 12 18.43 0.99 -3.17
CA SER A 12 18.70 0.19 -1.95
C SER A 12 18.01 -1.18 -1.96
N TYR A 13 17.32 -1.52 -3.04
CA TYR A 13 16.73 -2.83 -3.32
C TYR A 13 17.75 -3.87 -3.84
N LYS A 14 19.00 -3.48 -4.12
CA LYS A 14 20.07 -4.38 -4.57
C LYS A 14 20.49 -5.40 -3.49
N PRO A 15 21.10 -6.55 -3.87
CA PRO A 15 21.56 -7.57 -2.91
C PRO A 15 22.49 -6.96 -1.86
N PRO A 16 22.37 -7.30 -0.56
CA PRO A 16 21.60 -8.40 0.05
C PRO A 16 20.19 -8.02 0.57
N ARG A 17 19.60 -6.89 0.15
CA ARG A 17 18.37 -6.33 0.78
C ARG A 17 17.07 -6.58 0.00
N GLU A 18 17.13 -7.48 -0.98
CA GLU A 18 16.03 -7.81 -1.89
C GLU A 18 14.78 -8.31 -1.14
N PHE A 19 14.99 -9.15 -0.10
CA PHE A 19 13.90 -9.67 0.73
C PHE A 19 13.20 -8.58 1.54
N ASN A 20 13.95 -7.62 2.07
CA ASN A 20 13.38 -6.48 2.80
C ASN A 20 12.58 -5.56 1.88
N TRP A 21 13.00 -5.42 0.62
CA TRP A 21 12.22 -4.70 -0.39
C TRP A 21 10.90 -5.42 -0.70
N ALA A 22 10.92 -6.74 -0.90
CA ALA A 22 9.71 -7.53 -1.10
C ALA A 22 8.72 -7.40 0.07
N ILE A 23 9.21 -7.47 1.31
CA ILE A 23 8.40 -7.22 2.51
C ILE A 23 7.83 -5.79 2.50
N GLY A 24 8.63 -4.78 2.16
CA GLY A 24 8.17 -3.40 2.06
C GLY A 24 7.04 -3.21 1.04
N VAL A 25 7.11 -3.89 -0.11
CA VAL A 25 6.05 -3.91 -1.13
C VAL A 25 4.79 -4.61 -0.62
N ILE A 26 4.93 -5.77 0.04
CA ILE A 26 3.79 -6.51 0.62
C ILE A 26 3.08 -5.65 1.67
N LEU A 27 3.84 -5.02 2.57
CA LEU A 27 3.29 -4.13 3.59
C LEU A 27 2.55 -2.96 2.95
N LEU A 28 3.09 -2.35 1.88
CA LEU A 28 2.41 -1.28 1.16
C LEU A 28 1.04 -1.74 0.62
N LEU A 29 0.98 -2.91 -0.01
CA LEU A 29 -0.27 -3.47 -0.53
C LEU A 29 -1.28 -3.76 0.59
N LEU A 30 -0.83 -4.39 1.69
CA LEU A 30 -1.69 -4.66 2.84
C LEU A 30 -2.24 -3.36 3.46
N THR A 31 -1.42 -2.31 3.56
CA THR A 31 -1.85 -1.03 4.12
C THR A 31 -2.89 -0.34 3.23
N LEU A 32 -2.74 -0.44 1.91
CA LEU A 32 -3.73 0.07 0.94
C LEU A 32 -5.05 -0.70 1.03
N LEU A 33 -4.99 -2.04 1.11
CA LEU A 33 -6.17 -2.88 1.28
C LEU A 33 -6.90 -2.59 2.59
N LEU A 34 -6.17 -2.48 3.72
CA LEU A 34 -6.76 -2.12 5.02
C LEU A 34 -7.36 -0.72 5.01
N SER A 35 -6.73 0.23 4.33
CA SER A 35 -7.27 1.60 4.21
C SER A 35 -8.56 1.61 3.40
N PHE A 36 -8.62 0.83 2.32
CA PHE A 36 -9.84 0.68 1.52
C PHE A 36 -10.95 0.00 2.33
N THR A 37 -10.69 -1.15 2.94
CA THR A 37 -11.72 -1.85 3.73
C THR A 37 -12.16 -1.05 4.97
N GLY A 38 -11.26 -0.32 5.61
CA GLY A 38 -11.59 0.60 6.70
C GLY A 38 -12.45 1.79 6.25
N TYR A 39 -12.24 2.28 5.03
CA TYR A 39 -13.09 3.31 4.42
C TYR A 39 -14.52 2.83 4.16
N LEU A 40 -14.71 1.52 3.93
CA LEU A 40 -16.02 0.93 3.71
C LEU A 40 -16.85 0.72 5.01
N LEU A 41 -16.21 0.79 6.18
CA LEU A 41 -16.81 0.44 7.47
C LEU A 41 -18.01 1.32 7.88
N PRO A 42 -18.03 2.64 7.61
CA PRO A 42 -19.18 3.51 7.93
C PRO A 42 -20.42 3.29 7.05
N TRP A 43 -20.27 2.55 5.93
CA TRP A 43 -21.36 2.25 4.99
C TRP A 43 -22.15 3.48 4.51
N ASP A 44 -21.46 4.57 4.22
CA ASP A 44 -22.06 5.80 3.73
C ASP A 44 -22.20 5.78 2.19
N GLN A 45 -22.84 6.82 1.63
CA GLN A 45 -23.05 6.92 0.19
C GLN A 45 -21.72 6.87 -0.59
N LEU A 46 -20.66 7.46 -0.03
CA LEU A 46 -19.33 7.46 -0.63
C LEU A 46 -18.66 6.08 -0.58
N ALA A 47 -18.82 5.31 0.49
CA ALA A 47 -18.36 3.93 0.55
C ALA A 47 -19.07 3.04 -0.48
N ILE A 48 -20.38 3.21 -0.67
CA ILE A 48 -21.14 2.47 -1.68
C ILE A 48 -20.62 2.78 -3.09
N TRP A 49 -20.38 4.06 -3.40
CA TRP A 49 -19.77 4.45 -4.68
C TRP A 49 -18.33 3.96 -4.81
N ALA A 50 -17.55 3.92 -3.73
CA ALA A 50 -16.19 3.39 -3.74
C ALA A 50 -16.15 1.88 -4.02
N ILE A 51 -17.15 1.09 -3.59
CA ILE A 51 -17.29 -0.32 -3.96
C ILE A 51 -17.69 -0.47 -5.44
N ALA A 52 -18.54 0.42 -5.95
CA ALA A 52 -19.00 0.35 -7.33
C ALA A 52 -17.90 0.71 -8.36
N VAL A 53 -16.92 1.53 -7.96
CA VAL A 53 -15.84 2.03 -8.82
C VAL A 53 -14.51 1.30 -8.58
N GLY A 54 -14.23 0.90 -7.33
CA GLY A 54 -13.00 0.22 -6.92
C GLY A 54 -12.98 -1.26 -7.29
#